data_AF-A0A8T4ZFQ6-F1
#
_entry.id   AF-A0A8T4ZFQ6-F1
#
_cell.length_a   1.000
_cell.length_b   1.000
_cell.length_c   1.000
_cell.angle_alpha   90.00
_cell.angle_beta   90.00
_cell.angle_gamma   90.00
#
_symmetry.space_group_name_H-M   'P 1'
#
loop_
_entity.id
_entity.type
_entity.pdbx_description
1 polymer ?
#
loop_
_entity_poly.entity_id
_entity_poly.type
_entity_poly.pdbx_seq_one_letter_code
_entity_poly.pdbx_strand_id
1 'polypeptide(L)' 'MTCYFRHLQEIFKKAGIEVTSENKREVDKIIHNIVSVKYKNCPATWREVKKKIMEDEEGFALMLKEAWNKRV' A
#
# COMPACT_ATOMS: atom_id res chain seq x y z
N MET A 1 -12.97 0.39 5.00
CA MET A 1 -12.54 1.66 5.62
C MET A 1 -11.03 1.70 5.50
N THR A 2 -10.48 2.66 4.76
CA THR A 2 -9.04 2.77 4.46
C THR A 2 -8.32 3.38 5.67
N CYS A 3 -8.18 2.59 6.74
CA CYS A 3 -7.74 3.05 8.07
C CYS A 3 -6.31 3.59 8.11
N TYR A 4 -5.44 3.20 7.17
CA TYR A 4 -4.01 3.53 7.18
C TYR A 4 -3.55 4.42 6.02
N PHE A 5 -4.43 4.74 5.08
CA PHE A 5 -4.06 5.52 3.87
C PHE A 5 -3.53 6.92 4.19
N ARG A 6 -3.98 7.51 5.31
CA ARG A 6 -3.47 8.80 5.81
C ARG A 6 -1.98 8.74 6.16
N HIS A 7 -1.51 7.60 6.68
CA HIS A 7 -0.11 7.41 7.06
C HIS A 7 0.78 7.00 5.88
N LEU A 8 0.18 6.53 4.77
CA LEU A 8 0.90 6.11 3.58
C LEU A 8 1.00 7.21 2.51
N GLN A 9 0.52 8.44 2.78
CA GLN A 9 0.56 9.52 1.78
C GLN A 9 1.98 9.82 1.29
N GLU A 10 2.97 9.77 2.17
CA GLU A 10 4.37 9.97 1.80
C GLU A 10 4.90 8.83 0.92
N ILE A 11 4.55 7.58 1.25
CA ILE A 11 4.90 6.40 0.46
C ILE A 11 4.25 6.45 -0.93
N PHE A 12 2.96 6.82 -1.01
CA PHE A 12 2.27 7.00 -2.27
C PHE A 12 2.93 8.08 -3.12
N LYS A 13 3.33 9.19 -2.51
CA LYS A 13 4.07 10.25 -3.19
C LYS A 13 5.42 9.78 -3.72
N LYS A 14 6.18 9.00 -2.93
CA LYS A 14 7.44 8.38 -3.38
C LYS A 14 7.24 7.36 -4.51
N ALA A 15 6.16 6.59 -4.44
CA ALA A 15 5.78 5.64 -5.48
C ALA A 15 5.23 6.32 -6.75
N GLY A 16 4.92 7.63 -6.71
CA GLY A 16 4.28 8.36 -7.81
C GLY A 16 2.82 7.96 -8.01
N ILE A 17 2.15 7.45 -6.98
CA ILE A 17 0.76 6.99 -7.03
C ILE A 17 -0.12 8.08 -6.42
N GLU A 18 -1.00 8.63 -7.25
CA GLU A 18 -2.01 9.58 -6.76
C GLU A 18 -3.29 8.82 -6.36
N VAL A 19 -3.63 8.85 -5.07
CA VAL A 19 -4.77 8.08 -4.55
C VAL A 19 -6.07 8.87 -4.68
N THR A 20 -6.94 8.43 -5.59
CA THR A 20 -8.27 8.99 -5.85
C THR A 20 -9.39 8.11 -5.29
N SER A 21 -10.61 8.63 -5.17
CA SER A 21 -11.74 7.86 -4.66
C SER A 21 -12.08 6.61 -5.48
N GLU A 22 -11.78 6.65 -6.78
CA GLU A 22 -11.99 5.55 -7.72
C GLU A 22 -10.94 4.45 -7.55
N ASN A 23 -9.67 4.85 -7.40
CA ASN A 23 -8.56 3.92 -7.36
C ASN A 23 -8.23 3.38 -5.95
N LYS A 24 -8.75 4.01 -4.89
CA LYS A 24 -8.52 3.60 -3.49
C LYS A 24 -8.74 2.11 -3.26
N ARG A 25 -9.78 1.54 -3.88
CA ARG A 25 -10.10 0.10 -3.74
C ARG A 25 -9.05 -0.78 -4.40
N GLU A 26 -8.50 -0.35 -5.53
CA GLU A 26 -7.45 -1.08 -6.24
C GLU A 26 -6.13 -1.02 -5.46
N VAL A 27 -5.73 0.18 -5.02
CA VAL A 27 -4.54 0.37 -4.17
C VAL A 27 -4.64 -0.45 -2.90
N ASP A 28 -5.83 -0.47 -2.26
CA ASP A 28 -6.06 -1.27 -1.06
C ASP A 28 -5.86 -2.77 -1.32
N LYS A 29 -6.40 -3.31 -2.43
CA LYS A 29 -6.19 -4.71 -2.81
C LYS A 29 -4.72 -5.01 -3.09
N ILE A 30 -4.01 -4.13 -3.77
CA ILE A 30 -2.57 -4.28 -4.06
C ILE A 30 -1.78 -4.35 -2.77
N ILE A 31 -2.04 -3.45 -1.81
CA ILE A 31 -1.37 -3.45 -0.51
C ILE A 31 -1.63 -4.77 0.22
N HIS A 32 -2.88 -5.24 0.27
CA HIS A 32 -3.22 -6.53 0.89
C HIS A 32 -2.48 -7.70 0.23
N ASN A 33 -2.33 -7.68 -1.10
CA ASN A 33 -1.55 -8.68 -1.82
C ASN A 33 -0.05 -8.61 -1.50
N ILE A 34 0.53 -7.41 -1.41
CA ILE A 34 1.97 -7.21 -1.09
C ILE A 34 2.33 -7.73 0.30
N VAL A 35 1.43 -7.59 1.27
CA VAL A 35 1.64 -8.12 2.62
C VAL A 35 1.05 -9.52 2.83
N SER A 36 0.48 -10.13 1.79
CA SER A 36 -0.15 -11.45 1.85
C SER A 36 -1.19 -11.58 2.98
N VAL A 37 -1.90 -10.49 3.29
CA VAL A 37 -2.93 -10.45 4.33
C VAL A 37 -4.29 -10.60 3.68
N LYS A 38 -5.15 -11.45 4.27
CA LYS A 38 -6.52 -11.67 3.78
C LYS A 38 -7.27 -10.35 3.64
N TYR A 39 -7.83 -10.12 2.46
CA TYR A 39 -8.59 -8.92 2.13
C TYR A 39 -9.69 -8.63 3.17
N LYS A 40 -9.86 -7.35 3.53
CA LYS A 40 -10.71 -6.81 4.63
C LYS A 40 -10.09 -6.85 6.04
N ASN A 41 -8.85 -7.31 6.22
CA ASN A 41 -8.18 -7.29 7.53
C ASN A 41 -7.23 -6.08 7.71
N CYS A 42 -7.80 -4.87 7.71
CA CYS A 42 -7.04 -3.61 7.78
C CYS A 42 -6.04 -3.49 8.96
N PRO A 43 -6.34 -3.91 10.21
CA PRO A 43 -5.37 -3.78 11.30
C PRO A 43 -4.18 -4.73 11.14
N ALA A 44 -4.38 -5.93 10.61
CA ALA A 44 -3.29 -6.85 10.30
C ALA A 44 -2.44 -6.31 9.14
N THR A 45 -3.08 -5.82 8.07
CA THR A 45 -2.41 -5.20 6.93
C THR A 45 -1.54 -4.03 7.37
N TRP A 46 -2.06 -3.14 8.22
CA TRP A 46 -1.28 -1.99 8.71
C TRP A 46 -0.06 -2.39 9.53
N ARG A 47 -0.16 -3.43 10.37
CA ARG A 47 0.99 -3.93 11.15
C ARG A 47 2.12 -4.42 10.25
N GLU A 48 1.78 -5.20 9.23
CA GLU A 48 2.78 -5.74 8.29
C GLU A 48 3.36 -4.65 7.39
N VAL A 49 2.53 -3.73 6.90
CA VAL A 49 3.00 -2.56 6.13
C VAL A 49 3.95 -1.72 6.98
N LYS A 50 3.61 -1.44 8.24
CA LYS A 50 4.45 -0.65 9.14
C LYS A 50 5.80 -1.34 9.38
N LYS A 51 5.83 -2.66 9.59
CA LYS A 51 7.09 -3.42 9.71
C LYS A 51 7.94 -3.27 8.46
N LYS A 52 7.38 -3.50 7.27
CA LYS A 52 8.09 -3.33 6.00
C LYS A 52 8.63 -1.92 5.80
N ILE A 53 7.86 -0.89 6.17
CA ILE A 53 8.32 0.51 6.09
C ILE A 53 9.47 0.79 7.08
N MET A 54 9.41 0.24 8.29
CA MET A 54 10.48 0.39 9.28
C MET A 54 11.75 -0.37 8.89
N GLU A 55 11.61 -1.51 8.21
CA GLU A 55 12.74 -2.31 7.70
C GLU A 55 13.34 -1.66 6.44
N ASP A 56 12.50 -1.32 5.46
CA ASP A 56 12.92 -0.78 4.18
C ASP A 56 11.80 0.06 3.52
N GLU A 57 11.79 1.36 3.85
CA GLU A 57 10.78 2.30 3.35
C GLU A 57 10.82 2.44 1.82
N GLU A 58 12.02 2.56 1.26
CA GLU A 58 12.22 2.80 -0.17
C GLU A 58 11.86 1.57 -1.00
N GLY A 59 12.24 0.37 -0.57
CA GLY A 59 11.85 -0.88 -1.21
C GLY A 59 10.37 -1.15 -1.09
N PHE A 60 9.71 -0.79 0.02
CA PHE A 60 8.25 -0.86 0.07
C PHE A 60 7.60 0.08 -0.96
N ALA A 61 8.10 1.31 -1.11
CA ALA A 61 7.60 2.24 -2.13
C ALA A 61 7.85 1.72 -3.56
N LEU A 62 9.01 1.11 -3.83
CA LEU A 62 9.33 0.47 -5.11
C LEU A 62 8.42 -0.73 -5.39
N MET A 63 8.24 -1.64 -4.43
CA MET A 63 7.33 -2.78 -4.57
C MET A 63 5.90 -2.33 -4.85
N LEU A 64 5.44 -1.29 -4.16
CA LEU A 64 4.12 -0.71 -4.37
C LEU A 64 3.99 -0.11 -5.77
N LYS A 65 5.00 0.62 -6.24
CA LYS A 65 5.08 1.18 -7.60
C LYS A 65 5.09 0.09 -8.68
N GLU A 66 5.88 -0.96 -8.50
CA GLU A 66 5.94 -2.09 -9.42
C GLU A 66 4.61 -2.83 -9.50
N ALA A 67 4.00 -3.13 -8.35
CA ALA A 67 2.70 -3.79 -8.29
C ALA A 67 1.59 -2.93 -8.90
N TRP A 68 1.68 -1.60 -8.75
CA TRP A 68 0.80 -0.65 -9.39
C TRP A 68 0.94 -0.63 -10.92
N ASN A 69 2.17 -0.61 -11.43
CA ASN A 69 2.44 -0.64 -12.86
C ASN A 69 2.05 -1.97 -13.52
N LYS A 70 2.19 -3.09 -12.81
CA LYS A 70 1.79 -4.44 -13.28
C LYS A 70 0.27 -4.64 -13.38
N ARG A 71 -0.55 -3.65 -12.98
CA ARG A 71 -2.00 -3.71 -13.17
C ARG A 71 -2.41 -3.50 -14.64
N VAL A 72 -1.50 -2.98 -15.47
CA VAL A 72 -1.67 -2.72 -16.92
C VAL A 72 -1.29 -3.95 -17.72
#